data_AF-A0A8H3XLT6-F1
#
_entry.id   AF-A0A8H3XLT6-F1
#
_cell.length_a   1.000
_cell.length_b   1.000
_cell.length_c   1.000
_cell.angle_alpha   90.00
_cell.angle_beta   90.00
_cell.angle_gamma   90.00
#
_symmetry.space_group_name_H-M   'P 1'
#
loop_
_entity.id
_entity.type
_entity.pdbx_description
1 polymer ?
#
loop_
_entity_poly.entity_id
_entity_poly.type
_entity_poly.pdbx_seq_one_letter_code
_entity_poly.pdbx_strand_id
1 'polypeptide(L)'
;MDFTFLNQNIKYTYRQDFNYSHLIESLHIKNDNEVHNITYDREQYCDYSLSTKNAFDCVNLVELSKRPEKLLHFGSLFSDLKIIAKLPKNANFQNKLRQMLLPNNPTILSIVNNIVNKIGGTDNFIGVHARLGDGHFSRHQDITIQNLVETIQNDFKNIDDYNPYLSTKIFLATDIKNSESLQLFFQTFPYVYILDDFDDLLEPLKSLKNPIDGKIMYEFLVPFVDLLVVSRGKKFYRTYSSTFSKYAQLLNRIWLENELE
;
A
#
# COMPACT_ATOMS: atom_id res chain seq x y z
N MET A 1 -2.19 -15.13 -1.77
CA MET A 1 -3.09 -14.67 -0.69
C MET A 1 -3.97 -15.83 -0.28
N ASP A 2 -4.40 -15.89 0.98
CA ASP A 2 -5.35 -16.88 1.47
C ASP A 2 -6.76 -16.29 1.45
N PHE A 3 -7.69 -16.92 0.73
CA PHE A 3 -9.09 -16.47 0.63
C PHE A 3 -10.04 -17.25 1.54
N THR A 4 -9.54 -18.16 2.38
CA THR A 4 -10.35 -19.03 3.24
C THR A 4 -11.21 -18.23 4.22
N PHE A 5 -10.63 -17.22 4.87
CA PHE A 5 -11.38 -16.32 5.76
C PHE A 5 -12.50 -15.58 5.02
N LEU A 6 -12.23 -15.09 3.81
CA LEU A 6 -13.23 -14.41 2.97
C LEU A 6 -14.38 -15.37 2.61
N ASN A 7 -14.07 -16.58 2.14
CA ASN A 7 -15.07 -17.60 1.80
C ASN A 7 -16.04 -17.93 2.94
N GLN A 8 -15.54 -17.90 4.18
CA GLN A 8 -16.34 -18.22 5.37
C GLN A 8 -17.23 -17.08 5.83
N ASN A 9 -16.90 -15.83 5.50
CA ASN A 9 -17.54 -14.65 6.07
C ASN A 9 -18.28 -13.78 5.05
N ILE A 10 -17.93 -13.86 3.77
CA ILE A 10 -18.50 -13.03 2.71
C ILE A 10 -18.75 -13.91 1.48
N LYS A 11 -19.97 -13.81 0.93
CA LYS A 11 -20.26 -14.30 -0.42
C LYS A 11 -19.66 -13.33 -1.43
N TYR A 12 -18.76 -13.79 -2.29
CA TYR A 12 -18.27 -13.01 -3.42
C TYR A 12 -18.46 -13.81 -4.71
N THR A 13 -18.63 -13.09 -5.81
CA THR A 13 -18.74 -13.67 -7.16
C THR A 13 -17.58 -13.15 -7.98
N TYR A 14 -16.77 -14.04 -8.52
CA TYR A 14 -15.70 -13.65 -9.43
C TYR A 14 -16.29 -13.33 -10.81
N ARG A 15 -15.94 -12.16 -11.36
CA ARG A 15 -16.33 -11.74 -12.71
C ARG A 15 -15.09 -11.38 -13.51
N GLN A 16 -15.03 -11.84 -14.76
CA GLN A 16 -13.92 -11.53 -15.67
C GLN A 16 -14.20 -10.36 -16.60
N ASP A 17 -15.48 -10.11 -16.91
CA ASP A 17 -15.88 -9.12 -17.92
C ASP A 17 -15.88 -7.68 -17.41
N PHE A 18 -16.01 -7.48 -16.10
CA PHE A 18 -16.29 -6.20 -15.43
C PHE A 18 -17.40 -5.40 -16.15
N ASN A 19 -18.30 -6.09 -16.84
CA ASN A 19 -19.33 -5.48 -17.68
C ASN A 19 -20.56 -5.18 -16.82
N TYR A 20 -21.01 -3.92 -16.80
CA TYR A 20 -22.13 -3.51 -15.97
C TYR A 20 -23.45 -4.13 -16.44
N SER A 21 -23.72 -4.20 -17.74
CA SER A 21 -24.95 -4.82 -18.28
C SER A 21 -25.05 -6.30 -17.91
N HIS A 22 -23.96 -7.05 -18.06
CA HIS A 22 -23.94 -8.46 -17.65
C HIS A 22 -24.15 -8.63 -16.13
N LEU A 23 -23.65 -7.71 -15.29
CA LEU A 23 -23.92 -7.73 -13.85
C LEU A 23 -25.43 -7.62 -13.59
N ILE A 24 -26.08 -6.62 -14.19
CA ILE A 24 -27.51 -6.38 -14.03
C ILE A 24 -28.33 -7.61 -14.48
N GLU A 25 -28.00 -8.18 -15.63
CA GLU A 25 -28.64 -9.40 -16.14
C GLU A 25 -28.46 -10.60 -15.21
N SER A 26 -27.24 -10.82 -14.70
CA SER A 26 -26.91 -11.93 -13.80
C SER A 26 -27.61 -11.85 -12.45
N LEU A 27 -27.96 -10.64 -12.00
CA LEU A 27 -28.71 -10.38 -10.77
C LEU A 27 -30.23 -10.32 -11.00
N HIS A 28 -30.70 -10.56 -12.22
CA HIS A 28 -32.10 -10.47 -12.62
C HIS A 28 -32.74 -9.12 -12.23
N ILE A 29 -31.97 -8.04 -12.40
CA ILE A 29 -32.42 -6.66 -12.19
C ILE A 29 -33.13 -6.22 -13.46
N LYS A 30 -34.38 -5.79 -13.33
CA LYS A 30 -35.24 -5.43 -14.48
C LYS A 30 -35.53 -3.93 -14.55
N ASN A 31 -35.43 -3.24 -13.42
CA ASN A 31 -35.75 -1.82 -13.32
C ASN A 31 -34.60 -1.06 -12.63
N ASP A 32 -34.37 0.19 -13.04
CA ASP A 32 -33.31 1.04 -12.49
C ASP A 32 -33.51 1.34 -10.99
N ASN A 33 -34.76 1.31 -10.50
CA ASN A 33 -35.06 1.51 -9.08
C ASN A 33 -34.63 0.33 -8.19
N GLU A 34 -34.21 -0.79 -8.76
CA GLU A 34 -33.62 -1.92 -8.04
C GLU A 34 -32.10 -1.74 -7.84
N VAL A 35 -31.52 -0.64 -8.34
CA VAL A 35 -30.11 -0.28 -8.20
C VAL A 35 -29.98 1.07 -7.51
N HIS A 36 -29.20 1.11 -6.43
CA HIS A 36 -28.73 2.37 -5.88
C HIS A 36 -27.31 2.65 -6.37
N ASN A 37 -27.18 3.59 -7.31
CA ASN A 37 -25.90 4.04 -7.82
C ASN A 37 -25.29 5.09 -6.89
N ILE A 38 -24.10 4.79 -6.39
CA ILE A 38 -23.32 5.63 -5.48
C ILE A 38 -22.09 6.11 -6.23
N THR A 39 -22.27 7.14 -7.04
CA THR A 39 -21.26 7.68 -7.96
C THR A 39 -20.52 8.89 -7.39
N TYR A 40 -20.85 9.32 -6.17
CA TYR A 40 -20.24 10.51 -5.57
C TYR A 40 -18.96 10.15 -4.81
N ASP A 41 -17.82 10.56 -5.35
CA ASP A 41 -16.51 10.14 -4.84
C ASP A 41 -16.11 10.76 -3.50
N ARG A 42 -16.84 11.79 -3.02
CA ARG A 42 -16.47 12.53 -1.80
C ARG A 42 -17.05 11.97 -0.50
N GLU A 43 -17.96 11.01 -0.57
CA GLU A 43 -18.55 10.37 0.63
C GLU A 43 -17.55 9.44 1.32
N GLN A 44 -17.64 9.38 2.64
CA GLN A 44 -17.05 8.32 3.46
C GLN A 44 -18.14 7.37 3.94
N TYR A 45 -17.83 6.10 4.20
CA TYR A 45 -18.76 5.12 4.74
C TYR A 45 -18.32 4.70 6.15
N CYS A 46 -19.10 5.05 7.17
CA CYS A 46 -18.73 4.83 8.57
C CYS A 46 -19.68 3.82 9.23
N ASP A 47 -19.13 2.97 10.09
CA ASP A 47 -19.90 1.98 10.86
C ASP A 47 -20.47 2.51 12.19
N TYR A 48 -20.30 3.80 12.47
CA TYR A 48 -20.80 4.46 13.66
C TYR A 48 -21.52 5.77 13.29
N SER A 49 -22.48 6.18 14.13
CA SER A 49 -23.17 7.46 13.95
C SER A 49 -22.26 8.61 14.37
N LEU A 50 -21.89 9.47 13.41
CA LEU A 50 -21.23 10.74 13.69
C LEU A 50 -22.31 11.78 14.05
N SER A 51 -22.39 12.21 15.30
CA SER A 51 -23.11 13.45 15.60
C SER A 51 -22.25 14.65 15.17
N THR A 52 -22.59 15.21 14.00
CA THR A 52 -22.37 16.61 13.57
C THR A 52 -20.94 17.09 13.20
N LYS A 53 -20.89 17.95 12.16
CA LYS A 53 -19.84 18.94 11.79
C LYS A 53 -18.44 18.42 11.42
N ASN A 54 -18.30 17.58 10.40
CA ASN A 54 -17.00 17.37 9.73
C ASN A 54 -17.08 17.70 8.23
N ALA A 55 -15.94 17.99 7.61
CA ALA A 55 -15.79 18.47 6.23
C ALA A 55 -16.17 17.45 5.13
N PHE A 56 -16.56 16.23 5.51
CA PHE A 56 -17.00 15.17 4.60
C PHE A 56 -18.32 14.57 5.12
N ASP A 57 -19.28 14.42 4.23
CA ASP A 57 -20.52 13.70 4.52
C ASP A 57 -20.18 12.22 4.72
N CYS A 58 -20.40 11.72 5.93
CA CYS A 58 -20.29 10.30 6.19
C CYS A 58 -21.65 9.61 6.04
N VAL A 59 -21.72 8.68 5.11
CA VAL A 59 -22.83 7.76 4.92
C VAL A 59 -22.75 6.67 6.00
N ASN A 60 -23.79 6.60 6.82
CA ASN A 60 -23.89 5.59 7.87
C ASN A 60 -24.12 4.21 7.24
N LEU A 61 -23.22 3.25 7.51
CA LEU A 61 -23.29 1.90 6.96
C LEU A 61 -24.51 1.09 7.46
N VAL A 62 -24.99 1.35 8.67
CA VAL A 62 -26.20 0.70 9.21
C VAL A 62 -27.42 1.16 8.42
N GLU A 63 -27.56 2.46 8.18
CA GLU A 63 -28.64 2.96 7.32
C GLU A 63 -28.49 2.49 5.87
N LEU A 64 -27.27 2.48 5.33
CA LEU A 64 -26.99 2.00 3.98
C LEU A 64 -27.38 0.52 3.81
N SER A 65 -27.18 -0.31 4.85
CA SER A 65 -27.56 -1.72 4.84
C SER A 65 -29.08 -1.98 4.87
N LYS A 66 -29.89 -0.97 5.23
CA LYS A 66 -31.36 -1.09 5.27
C LYS A 66 -32.01 -0.77 3.93
N ARG A 67 -31.21 -0.38 2.93
CA ARG A 67 -31.69 -0.04 1.61
C ARG A 67 -32.39 -1.22 0.92
N PRO A 68 -33.54 -0.98 0.25
CA PRO A 68 -34.32 -2.05 -0.36
C PRO A 68 -33.80 -2.49 -1.74
N GLU A 69 -32.91 -1.73 -2.36
CA GLU A 69 -32.36 -2.05 -3.68
C GLU A 69 -31.59 -3.37 -3.68
N LYS A 70 -31.70 -4.13 -4.78
CA LYS A 70 -30.98 -5.40 -4.95
C LYS A 70 -29.47 -5.20 -5.11
N LEU A 71 -29.07 -4.05 -5.64
CA LEU A 71 -27.67 -3.71 -5.88
C LEU A 71 -27.34 -2.32 -5.34
N LEU A 72 -26.33 -2.25 -4.48
CA LEU A 72 -25.61 -1.02 -4.17
C LEU A 72 -24.37 -0.96 -5.05
N HIS A 73 -24.37 -0.07 -6.05
CA HIS A 73 -23.29 0.03 -7.03
C HIS A 73 -22.41 1.24 -6.74
N PHE A 74 -21.19 1.01 -6.29
CA PHE A 74 -20.23 2.06 -5.95
C PHE A 74 -19.36 2.38 -7.16
N GLY A 75 -19.29 3.66 -7.54
CA GLY A 75 -18.41 4.13 -8.62
C GLY A 75 -16.93 3.98 -8.27
N SER A 76 -16.56 4.32 -7.04
CA SER A 76 -15.21 4.11 -6.51
C SER A 76 -15.22 3.87 -5.00
N LEU A 77 -14.52 2.83 -4.56
CA LEU A 77 -14.16 2.62 -3.16
C LEU A 77 -12.66 2.88 -2.90
N PHE A 78 -11.96 3.47 -3.87
CA PHE A 78 -10.53 3.75 -3.76
C PHE A 78 -10.27 4.91 -2.80
N SER A 79 -9.68 4.60 -1.64
CA SER A 79 -9.00 5.48 -0.67
C SER A 79 -9.02 4.79 0.68
N ASP A 80 -7.97 4.94 1.49
CA ASP A 80 -7.98 4.45 2.88
C ASP A 80 -8.96 5.23 3.78
N LEU A 81 -9.43 6.39 3.33
CA LEU A 81 -10.43 7.20 4.02
C LEU A 81 -11.87 6.85 3.60
N LYS A 82 -12.05 5.92 2.65
CA LYS A 82 -13.36 5.63 2.06
C LYS A 82 -14.24 4.79 2.99
N ILE A 83 -13.65 3.84 3.71
CA ILE A 83 -14.36 2.96 4.66
C ILE A 83 -13.76 3.14 6.04
N ILE A 84 -14.56 3.66 6.97
CA ILE A 84 -14.16 3.91 8.35
C ILE A 84 -14.82 2.86 9.25
N ALA A 85 -14.04 1.86 9.68
CA ALA A 85 -14.46 0.84 10.63
C ALA A 85 -13.87 1.11 12.01
N LYS A 86 -14.67 1.69 12.92
CA LYS A 86 -14.26 1.96 14.30
C LYS A 86 -14.88 1.01 15.31
N LEU A 87 -16.01 0.39 15.00
CA LEU A 87 -16.59 -0.57 15.92
C LEU A 87 -15.62 -1.77 16.08
N PRO A 88 -15.36 -2.25 17.30
CA PRO A 88 -14.34 -3.29 17.55
C PRO A 88 -14.50 -4.52 16.64
N LYS A 89 -15.74 -4.97 16.42
CA LYS A 89 -16.04 -6.09 15.52
C LYS A 89 -15.55 -5.86 14.09
N ASN A 90 -15.78 -4.67 13.55
CA ASN A 90 -15.44 -4.34 12.16
C ASN A 90 -13.95 -4.03 12.00
N ALA A 91 -13.35 -3.37 13.00
CA ALA A 91 -11.91 -3.16 13.05
C ALA A 91 -11.17 -4.52 13.07
N ASN A 92 -11.62 -5.46 13.92
CA ASN A 92 -11.06 -6.82 13.98
C ASN A 92 -11.24 -7.56 12.65
N PHE A 93 -12.40 -7.45 12.01
CA PHE A 93 -12.63 -8.02 10.69
C PHE A 93 -11.66 -7.46 9.65
N GLN A 94 -11.47 -6.14 9.60
CA GLN A 94 -10.52 -5.50 8.69
C GLN A 94 -9.08 -5.90 8.97
N ASN A 95 -8.67 -6.02 10.24
CA ASN A 95 -7.33 -6.48 10.61
C ASN A 95 -7.09 -7.90 10.12
N LYS A 96 -8.05 -8.81 10.37
CA LYS A 96 -7.96 -10.19 9.89
C LYS A 96 -7.95 -10.26 8.35
N LEU A 97 -8.76 -9.45 7.67
CA LEU A 97 -8.71 -9.35 6.21
C LEU A 97 -7.34 -8.90 5.71
N ARG A 98 -6.76 -7.84 6.30
CA ARG A 98 -5.42 -7.34 5.94
C ARG A 98 -4.33 -8.41 6.10
N GLN A 99 -4.40 -9.23 7.15
CA GLN A 99 -3.46 -10.33 7.38
C GLN A 99 -3.54 -11.41 6.28
N MET A 100 -4.74 -11.72 5.79
CA MET A 100 -4.94 -12.73 4.74
C MET A 100 -4.49 -12.26 3.35
N LEU A 101 -4.46 -10.93 3.16
CA LEU A 101 -3.97 -10.27 1.95
C LEU A 101 -2.44 -10.07 1.97
N LEU A 102 -1.74 -10.59 2.98
CA LEU A 102 -0.28 -10.51 3.01
C LEU A 102 0.34 -11.25 1.80
N PRO A 103 1.40 -10.69 1.20
CA PRO A 103 2.09 -11.34 0.09
C PRO A 103 2.69 -12.67 0.50
N ASN A 104 2.37 -13.75 -0.22
CA ASN A 104 2.81 -15.11 0.10
C ASN A 104 3.34 -15.91 -1.11
N ASN A 105 3.76 -15.23 -2.17
CA ASN A 105 4.32 -15.90 -3.34
C ASN A 105 5.80 -16.28 -3.07
N PRO A 106 6.18 -17.57 -3.17
CA PRO A 106 7.51 -18.04 -2.78
C PRO A 106 8.64 -17.46 -3.65
N THR A 107 8.40 -17.26 -4.95
CA THR A 107 9.38 -16.66 -5.87
C THR A 107 9.67 -15.22 -5.48
N ILE A 108 8.62 -14.41 -5.27
CA ILE A 108 8.75 -13.01 -4.85
C ILE A 108 9.45 -12.93 -3.49
N LEU A 109 9.01 -13.74 -2.51
CA LEU A 109 9.61 -13.75 -1.18
C LEU A 109 11.08 -14.18 -1.19
N SER A 110 11.46 -15.13 -2.05
CA SER A 110 12.88 -15.52 -2.22
C SER A 110 13.73 -14.37 -2.74
N ILE A 111 13.25 -13.63 -3.75
CA ILE A 111 13.94 -12.45 -4.28
C ILE A 111 14.10 -11.39 -3.20
N VAL A 112 12.99 -11.04 -2.52
CA VAL A 112 12.99 -10.06 -1.42
C VAL A 112 14.00 -10.46 -0.33
N ASN A 113 13.99 -11.72 0.10
CA ASN A 113 14.91 -12.19 1.13
C ASN A 113 16.38 -12.12 0.68
N ASN A 114 16.67 -12.43 -0.59
CA ASN A 114 18.03 -12.32 -1.13
C ASN A 114 18.53 -10.87 -1.14
N ILE A 115 17.66 -9.91 -1.54
CA ILE A 115 17.97 -8.48 -1.51
C ILE A 115 18.19 -8.02 -0.06
N VAL A 116 17.24 -8.31 0.83
CA VAL A 116 17.31 -7.93 2.25
C VAL A 116 18.57 -8.49 2.91
N ASN A 117 18.95 -9.74 2.61
CA ASN A 117 20.17 -10.35 3.14
C ASN A 117 21.45 -9.63 2.66
N LYS A 118 21.50 -9.18 1.40
CA LYS A 118 22.64 -8.39 0.88
C LYS A 118 22.76 -7.03 1.59
N ILE A 119 21.64 -6.42 1.96
CA ILE A 119 21.63 -5.14 2.67
C ILE A 119 22.01 -5.35 4.15
N GLY A 120 21.66 -6.48 4.76
CA GLY A 120 22.10 -6.83 6.11
C GLY A 120 21.11 -7.65 6.94
N GLY A 121 19.98 -8.05 6.35
CA GLY A 121 18.90 -8.76 7.03
C GLY A 121 17.73 -7.84 7.38
N THR A 122 16.61 -8.45 7.74
CA THR A 122 15.45 -7.71 8.28
C THR A 122 15.88 -7.00 9.56
N ASP A 123 15.35 -5.81 9.83
CA ASP A 123 15.68 -5.01 11.04
C ASP A 123 17.14 -4.47 11.10
N ASN A 124 17.91 -4.58 10.02
CA ASN A 124 19.33 -4.16 9.99
C ASN A 124 19.63 -2.93 9.10
N PHE A 125 18.59 -2.33 8.51
CA PHE A 125 18.68 -1.14 7.66
C PHE A 125 17.44 -0.27 7.86
N ILE A 126 17.44 0.97 7.36
CA ILE A 126 16.27 1.86 7.36
C ILE A 126 15.55 1.73 6.02
N GLY A 127 14.22 1.59 6.06
CA GLY A 127 13.38 1.69 4.86
C GLY A 127 12.97 3.14 4.61
N VAL A 128 13.14 3.62 3.39
CA VAL A 128 12.68 4.96 2.99
C VAL A 128 11.88 4.83 1.71
N HIS A 129 10.69 5.42 1.67
CA HIS A 129 9.94 5.56 0.44
C HIS A 129 9.80 7.04 0.06
N ALA A 130 10.35 7.39 -1.10
CA ALA A 130 10.24 8.71 -1.71
C ALA A 130 9.36 8.63 -2.96
N ARG A 131 8.08 9.00 -2.84
CA ARG A 131 7.17 9.19 -3.96
C ARG A 131 7.36 10.57 -4.53
N LEU A 132 7.83 10.64 -5.78
CA LEU A 132 8.31 11.88 -6.40
C LEU A 132 7.80 12.06 -7.84
N GLY A 133 7.22 11.05 -8.47
CA GLY A 133 6.62 11.14 -9.81
C GLY A 133 5.32 11.93 -9.83
N ASP A 134 4.55 11.86 -10.92
CA ASP A 134 3.22 12.43 -11.17
C ASP A 134 2.53 13.49 -10.24
N GLY A 135 1.75 14.38 -10.88
CA GLY A 135 0.72 15.17 -10.21
C GLY A 135 1.23 16.11 -9.12
N HIS A 136 0.82 15.88 -7.88
CA HIS A 136 1.26 16.69 -6.74
C HIS A 136 2.68 16.31 -6.29
N PHE A 137 3.07 15.04 -6.40
CA PHE A 137 4.38 14.58 -5.89
C PHE A 137 5.53 15.18 -6.72
N SER A 138 5.38 15.24 -8.05
CA SER A 138 6.39 15.84 -8.94
C SER A 138 6.57 17.34 -8.75
N ARG A 139 5.56 18.03 -8.21
CA ARG A 139 5.65 19.47 -7.87
C ARG A 139 6.31 19.74 -6.52
N HIS A 140 6.52 18.70 -5.70
CA HIS A 140 7.04 18.82 -4.34
C HIS A 140 8.23 17.88 -4.10
N GLN A 141 9.01 17.56 -5.14
CA GLN A 141 10.14 16.64 -5.02
C GLN A 141 11.17 17.15 -4.00
N ASP A 142 11.60 18.41 -4.13
CA ASP A 142 12.60 19.01 -3.24
C ASP A 142 12.14 19.01 -1.78
N ILE A 143 10.90 19.46 -1.54
CA ILE A 143 10.31 19.50 -0.19
C ILE A 143 10.20 18.09 0.38
N THR A 144 9.83 17.10 -0.43
CA THR A 144 9.73 15.70 0.00
C THR A 144 11.09 15.16 0.43
N ILE A 145 12.14 15.38 -0.38
CA ILE A 145 13.49 14.92 -0.05
C ILE A 145 14.06 15.65 1.16
N GLN A 146 13.92 16.99 1.23
CA GLN A 146 14.38 17.77 2.37
C GLN A 146 13.76 17.27 3.68
N ASN A 147 12.43 17.08 3.71
CA ASN A 147 11.75 16.56 4.88
C ASN A 147 12.23 15.15 5.27
N LEU A 148 12.46 14.26 4.29
CA LEU A 148 12.99 12.92 4.57
C LEU A 148 14.40 13.00 5.18
N VAL A 149 15.29 13.79 4.57
CA VAL A 149 16.66 14.01 5.06
C VAL A 149 16.66 14.57 6.48
N GLU A 150 15.94 15.67 6.71
CA GLU A 150 15.87 16.32 8.02
C GLU A 150 15.31 15.38 9.09
N THR A 151 14.24 14.64 8.77
CA THR A 151 13.62 13.71 9.73
C THR A 151 14.60 12.58 10.10
N ILE A 152 15.27 11.99 9.10
CA ILE A 152 16.25 10.92 9.34
C ILE A 152 17.42 11.48 10.16
N GLN A 153 18.01 12.61 9.77
CA GLN A 153 19.12 13.19 10.52
C GLN A 153 18.75 13.50 11.97
N ASN A 154 17.57 14.08 12.22
CA ASN A 154 17.12 14.38 13.57
C ASN A 154 16.94 13.13 14.43
N ASP A 155 16.39 12.06 13.87
CA ASP A 155 16.18 10.79 14.58
C ASP A 155 17.49 10.09 14.97
N PHE A 156 18.57 10.33 14.22
CA PHE A 156 19.88 9.72 14.47
C PHE A 156 20.92 10.68 15.05
N LYS A 157 20.54 11.93 15.32
CA LYS A 157 21.43 13.01 15.81
C LYS A 157 22.17 12.65 17.11
N ASN A 158 21.59 11.81 17.95
CA ASN A 158 22.12 11.46 19.27
C ASN A 158 22.82 10.09 19.33
N ILE A 159 22.95 9.38 18.19
CA ILE A 159 23.48 8.01 18.18
C ILE A 159 25.01 8.00 18.07
N ASP A 160 25.64 9.04 17.51
CA ASP A 160 27.09 9.08 17.31
C ASP A 160 27.67 10.49 17.55
N ASP A 161 27.93 10.86 18.81
CA ASP A 161 28.69 12.08 19.16
C ASP A 161 30.15 12.05 18.62
N TYR A 162 30.61 10.90 18.12
CA TYR A 162 31.97 10.68 17.62
C TYR A 162 32.04 10.40 16.10
N ASN A 163 30.92 10.22 15.40
CA ASN A 163 30.90 9.97 13.96
C ASN A 163 29.82 10.83 13.28
N PRO A 164 30.21 11.85 12.48
CA PRO A 164 29.24 12.76 11.86
C PRO A 164 28.38 12.10 10.76
N TYR A 165 28.63 10.82 10.43
CA TYR A 165 27.91 10.10 9.38
C TYR A 165 27.04 8.99 9.96
N LEU A 166 25.77 8.97 9.55
CA LEU A 166 24.89 7.83 9.80
C LEU A 166 25.44 6.60 9.09
N SER A 167 26.07 5.71 9.84
CA SER A 167 26.61 4.43 9.35
C SER A 167 25.52 3.41 9.00
N THR A 168 24.26 3.72 9.35
CA THR A 168 23.12 2.85 9.07
C THR A 168 22.81 2.84 7.57
N LYS A 169 22.69 1.64 7.02
CA LYS A 169 22.28 1.41 5.63
C LYS A 169 20.83 1.82 5.41
N ILE A 170 20.53 2.39 4.25
CA ILE A 170 19.18 2.79 3.84
C ILE A 170 18.81 2.03 2.57
N PHE A 171 17.60 1.46 2.53
CA PHE A 171 16.98 1.05 1.27
C PHE A 171 15.95 2.11 0.88
N LEU A 172 16.11 2.69 -0.31
CA LEU A 172 15.26 3.73 -0.86
C LEU A 172 14.38 3.16 -1.98
N ALA A 173 13.08 3.04 -1.69
CA ALA A 173 12.05 2.82 -2.70
C ALA A 173 11.64 4.15 -3.31
N THR A 174 11.67 4.26 -4.64
CA THR A 174 11.25 5.48 -5.34
C THR A 174 10.79 5.18 -6.76
N ASP A 175 9.86 5.98 -7.25
CA ASP A 175 9.27 5.87 -8.57
C ASP A 175 10.01 6.66 -9.64
N ILE A 176 11.08 7.37 -9.27
CA ILE A 176 11.97 8.07 -10.20
C ILE A 176 13.42 7.68 -9.93
N LYS A 177 14.16 7.37 -11.00
CA LYS A 177 15.55 6.89 -10.89
C LYS A 177 16.56 8.03 -10.81
N ASN A 178 16.26 9.14 -11.49
CA ASN A 178 17.14 10.29 -11.62
C ASN A 178 16.33 11.57 -11.42
N SER A 179 16.60 12.30 -10.34
CA SER A 179 16.21 13.70 -10.18
C SER A 179 17.30 14.45 -9.45
N GLU A 180 17.39 15.76 -9.71
CA GLU A 180 18.29 16.64 -8.96
C GLU A 180 17.98 16.60 -7.46
N SER A 181 16.70 16.54 -7.09
CA SER A 181 16.26 16.42 -5.70
C SER A 181 16.83 15.17 -5.01
N LEU A 182 16.89 14.02 -5.70
CA LEU A 182 17.45 12.79 -5.14
C LEU A 182 18.96 12.85 -4.91
N GLN A 183 19.69 13.69 -5.65
CA GLN A 183 21.14 13.85 -5.46
C GLN A 183 21.46 14.32 -4.04
N LEU A 184 20.65 15.23 -3.48
CA LEU A 184 20.78 15.66 -2.08
C LEU A 184 20.70 14.47 -1.11
N PHE A 185 19.76 13.55 -1.36
CA PHE A 185 19.58 12.37 -0.52
C PHE A 185 20.82 11.46 -0.55
N PHE A 186 21.32 11.14 -1.75
CA PHE A 186 22.51 10.31 -1.95
C PHE A 186 23.81 10.97 -1.45
N GLN A 187 23.93 12.30 -1.53
CA GLN A 187 25.07 13.04 -0.99
C GLN A 187 25.05 13.06 0.54
N THR A 188 23.87 13.06 1.15
CA THR A 188 23.72 13.12 2.61
C THR A 188 23.93 11.75 3.26
N PHE A 189 23.46 10.68 2.63
CA PHE A 189 23.56 9.32 3.17
C PHE A 189 24.47 8.44 2.31
N PRO A 190 25.64 8.01 2.82
CA PRO A 190 26.64 7.31 2.01
C PRO A 190 26.29 5.84 1.69
N TYR A 191 25.36 5.22 2.43
CA TYR A 191 25.00 3.81 2.29
C TYR A 191 23.54 3.63 1.87
N VAL A 192 23.18 4.19 0.72
CA VAL A 192 21.84 4.05 0.13
C VAL A 192 21.86 2.95 -0.94
N TYR A 193 20.88 2.07 -0.85
CA TYR A 193 20.59 1.04 -1.85
C TYR A 193 19.23 1.32 -2.47
N ILE A 194 19.11 1.19 -3.77
CA ILE A 194 17.85 1.23 -4.52
C ILE A 194 17.61 -0.14 -5.16
N LEU A 195 16.39 -0.40 -5.63
CA LEU A 195 16.06 -1.70 -6.21
C LEU A 195 16.95 -2.07 -7.42
N ASP A 196 17.33 -1.07 -8.21
CA ASP A 196 18.20 -1.21 -9.39
C ASP A 196 19.60 -1.78 -9.04
N ASP A 197 20.08 -1.61 -7.80
CA ASP A 197 21.35 -2.18 -7.35
C ASP A 197 21.31 -3.73 -7.27
N PHE A 198 20.13 -4.31 -7.46
CA PHE A 198 19.86 -5.75 -7.35
C PHE A 198 19.16 -6.31 -8.60
N ASP A 199 19.32 -5.67 -9.77
CA ASP A 199 18.69 -6.09 -11.04
C ASP A 199 18.94 -7.56 -11.39
N ASP A 200 20.10 -8.10 -11.02
CA ASP A 200 20.46 -9.52 -11.18
C ASP A 200 19.52 -10.46 -10.42
N LEU A 201 19.06 -10.04 -9.24
CA LEU A 201 18.14 -10.81 -8.40
C LEU A 201 16.69 -10.75 -8.92
N LEU A 202 16.37 -9.80 -9.81
CA LEU A 202 15.03 -9.65 -10.40
C LEU A 202 14.80 -10.53 -11.63
N GLU A 203 15.85 -11.15 -12.17
CA GLU A 203 15.77 -12.04 -13.35
C GLU A 203 14.63 -13.06 -13.32
N PRO A 204 14.33 -13.75 -12.18
CA PRO A 204 13.23 -14.71 -12.16
C PRO A 204 11.87 -14.09 -12.50
N LEU A 205 11.66 -12.80 -12.20
CA LEU A 205 10.40 -12.09 -12.51
C LEU A 205 10.21 -11.87 -14.02
N LYS A 206 11.29 -11.77 -14.80
CA LYS A 206 11.22 -11.51 -16.25
C LYS A 206 10.55 -12.65 -17.01
N SER A 207 10.58 -13.85 -16.44
CA SER A 207 9.95 -15.04 -17.01
C SER A 207 8.48 -15.22 -16.62
N LEU A 208 8.00 -14.50 -15.59
CA LEU A 208 6.65 -14.67 -15.06
C LEU A 208 5.62 -14.09 -16.03
N LYS A 209 4.67 -14.93 -16.42
CA LYS A 209 3.55 -14.58 -17.28
C LYS A 209 2.24 -14.80 -16.55
N ASN A 210 1.28 -13.90 -16.76
CA ASN A 210 -0.09 -14.14 -16.36
C ASN A 210 -0.61 -15.39 -17.11
N PRO A 211 -1.09 -16.43 -16.41
CA PRO A 211 -1.53 -17.67 -17.06
C PRO A 211 -2.78 -17.49 -17.92
N ILE A 212 -3.52 -16.37 -17.77
CA ILE A 212 -4.77 -16.12 -18.50
C ILE A 212 -4.50 -15.50 -19.88
N ASP A 213 -3.66 -14.47 -19.95
CA ASP A 213 -3.43 -13.68 -21.18
C ASP A 213 -1.98 -13.74 -21.68
N GLY A 214 -1.08 -14.44 -20.96
CA GLY A 214 0.33 -14.56 -21.31
C GLY A 214 1.16 -13.29 -21.09
N LYS A 215 0.58 -12.22 -20.51
CA LYS A 215 1.27 -10.95 -20.31
C LYS A 215 2.46 -11.11 -19.38
N ILE A 216 3.60 -10.53 -19.75
CA ILE A 216 4.80 -10.49 -18.91
C ILE A 216 4.49 -9.64 -17.67
N MET A 217 4.70 -10.21 -16.49
CA MET A 217 4.31 -9.61 -15.22
C MET A 217 5.39 -8.72 -14.60
N TYR A 218 6.59 -8.68 -15.19
CA TYR A 218 7.76 -7.99 -14.64
C TYR A 218 7.45 -6.56 -14.18
N GLU A 219 6.91 -5.73 -15.05
CA GLU A 219 6.61 -4.32 -14.77
C GLU A 219 5.59 -4.13 -13.62
N PHE A 220 4.70 -5.09 -13.39
CA PHE A 220 3.71 -5.06 -12.31
C PHE A 220 4.27 -5.56 -10.99
N LEU A 221 5.25 -6.47 -11.03
CA LEU A 221 5.82 -7.13 -9.86
C LEU A 221 7.02 -6.39 -9.28
N VAL A 222 7.76 -5.63 -10.10
CA VAL A 222 8.92 -4.85 -9.63
C VAL A 222 8.55 -3.86 -8.49
N PRO A 223 7.51 -3.00 -8.62
CA PRO A 223 7.11 -2.14 -7.50
C PRO A 223 6.68 -2.91 -6.25
N PHE A 224 6.20 -4.14 -6.43
CA PHE A 224 5.80 -5.00 -5.32
C PHE A 224 7.00 -5.61 -4.59
N VAL A 225 8.08 -5.94 -5.30
CA VAL A 225 9.36 -6.29 -4.67
C VAL A 225 9.90 -5.10 -3.90
N ASP A 226 9.88 -3.91 -4.51
CA ASP A 226 10.35 -2.67 -3.88
C ASP A 226 9.64 -2.40 -2.54
N LEU A 227 8.31 -2.50 -2.56
CA LEU A 227 7.43 -2.40 -1.39
C LEU A 227 7.81 -3.40 -0.29
N LEU A 228 8.04 -4.66 -0.66
CA LEU A 228 8.34 -5.72 0.30
C LEU A 228 9.72 -5.53 0.91
N VAL A 229 10.73 -5.16 0.12
CA VAL A 229 12.09 -4.90 0.62
C VAL A 229 12.09 -3.69 1.56
N VAL A 230 11.53 -2.55 1.14
CA VAL A 230 11.55 -1.33 1.97
C VAL A 230 10.83 -1.52 3.30
N SER A 231 9.79 -2.35 3.34
CA SER A 231 9.05 -2.66 4.56
C SER A 231 9.84 -3.48 5.59
N ARG A 232 11.01 -4.05 5.26
CA ARG A 232 11.81 -4.88 6.18
C ARG A 232 12.85 -4.09 6.99
N GLY A 233 12.96 -2.78 6.77
CA GLY A 233 13.89 -1.95 7.53
C GLY A 233 13.42 -1.72 8.97
N LYS A 234 14.35 -1.57 9.92
CA LYS A 234 14.12 -1.35 11.36
C LYS A 234 13.24 -0.14 11.71
N LYS A 235 13.21 0.82 10.79
CA LYS A 235 12.37 2.02 10.85
C LYS A 235 12.02 2.41 9.43
N PHE A 236 10.80 2.91 9.24
CA PHE A 236 10.28 3.26 7.93
C PHE A 236 9.94 4.75 7.83
N TYR A 237 10.56 5.45 6.87
CA TYR A 237 10.29 6.84 6.52
C TYR A 237 9.54 6.91 5.19
N ARG A 238 8.64 7.89 5.06
CA ARG A 238 7.63 7.87 4.02
C ARG A 238 7.34 9.24 3.43
N THR A 239 6.98 9.26 2.15
CA THR A 239 6.18 10.36 1.59
C THR A 239 4.74 10.24 2.10
N TYR A 240 4.26 11.30 2.77
CA TYR A 240 2.87 11.38 3.22
C TYR A 240 1.89 11.34 2.03
N SER A 241 0.68 10.87 2.27
CA SER A 241 -0.40 10.72 1.26
C SER A 241 -0.19 9.65 0.18
N SER A 242 0.99 9.04 0.06
CA SER A 242 1.18 7.91 -0.86
C SER A 242 0.51 6.63 -0.32
N THR A 243 -0.27 5.95 -1.17
CA THR A 243 -0.87 4.63 -0.84
C THR A 243 0.19 3.53 -0.69
N PHE A 244 1.25 3.58 -1.50
CA PHE A 244 2.44 2.73 -1.34
C PHE A 244 3.05 2.92 0.04
N SER A 245 3.31 4.17 0.44
CA SER A 245 3.85 4.48 1.78
C SER A 245 3.00 3.90 2.90
N LYS A 246 1.67 4.04 2.81
CA LYS A 246 0.74 3.54 3.83
C LYS A 246 0.81 2.01 3.93
N TYR A 247 0.89 1.32 2.78
CA TYR A 247 0.97 -0.13 2.78
C TYR A 247 2.34 -0.64 3.25
N ALA A 248 3.44 -0.01 2.83
CA ALA A 248 4.78 -0.31 3.33
C ALA A 248 4.87 -0.16 4.86
N GLN A 249 4.28 0.90 5.42
CA GLN A 249 4.22 1.12 6.86
C GLN A 249 3.39 0.05 7.60
N LEU A 250 2.28 -0.41 7.01
CA LEU A 250 1.52 -1.53 7.57
C LEU A 250 2.37 -2.80 7.60
N LEU A 251 3.03 -3.13 6.48
CA LEU A 251 3.89 -4.30 6.39
C LEU A 251 5.06 -4.23 7.37
N ASN A 252 5.68 -3.05 7.52
CA ASN A 252 6.79 -2.84 8.44
C ASN A 252 6.44 -3.18 9.89
N ARG A 253 5.29 -2.70 10.39
CA ARG A 253 4.80 -3.05 11.74
C ARG A 253 4.54 -4.54 11.90
N ILE A 254 3.91 -5.16 10.89
CA ILE A 254 3.65 -6.61 10.89
C ILE A 254 4.96 -7.40 10.95
N TRP A 255 6.00 -6.97 10.24
CA TRP A 255 7.29 -7.69 10.21
C TRP A 255 8.13 -7.53 11.46
N LEU A 256 8.08 -6.37 12.13
CA LEU A 256 8.98 -6.06 13.23
C LEU A 256 8.35 -6.28 14.60
N GLU A 257 7.10 -5.88 14.77
CA GLU A 257 6.50 -5.78 16.09
C GLU A 257 5.61 -6.99 16.40
N ASN A 258 5.41 -7.89 15.42
CA ASN A 258 4.31 -8.87 15.43
C ASN A 258 2.98 -8.19 15.82
N GLU A 259 2.84 -6.89 15.54
CA GLU A 259 1.65 -6.09 15.86
C GLU A 259 0.49 -6.59 14.99
N LEU A 260 -0.20 -7.58 15.55
CA LEU A 260 -1.40 -8.21 15.02
C LEU A 260 -2.61 -7.94 15.92
N GLU A 261 -2.49 -7.04 16.90
CA GLU A 261 -3.58 -6.60 17.79
C GLU A 261 -4.29 -5.34 17.26
#